data_AF-A0A971ZI03-F1
#
_entry.id   AF-A0A971ZI03-F1
#
_cell.length_a   1.000
_cell.length_b   1.000
_cell.length_c   1.000
_cell.angle_alpha   90.00
_cell.angle_beta   90.00
_cell.angle_gamma   90.00
#
_symmetry.space_group_name_H-M   'P 1'
#
loop_
_entity.id
_entity.type
_entity.pdbx_description
1 polymer ?
#
loop_
_entity_poly.entity_id
_entity_poly.type
_entity_poly.pdbx_seq_one_letter_code
_entity_poly.pdbx_strand_id
1 'polypeptide(L)'
;MLFSILLALKVLLFMNITRVENYRGFTFTTSLLIIMFLFSIIHFSKYRKKNLIGLIIYGTISFIMFVDVMYFSYFNTLPSVRLLSLLKEAGAVGDSIRDLFTLKNALFILDLPLIVFYIIKTGDKEIKTYNKYFMWAVPTSSALCLIILLSFLGSRGLMDTIASQELFSFHLRDIREVLMEDEVVLGRSFFTDEDIRELKERSKLMEGEYTGLGQGKNLIVIQMEALQNFPINLFYDGQEITPNLNKLLKEKGTLYFNNYYQQIGRGNTSDAEFVSNNSLYPSNEVSVYKAYADNTFYGLPWILREQGYTAWVFHG
;
A
#
# COMPACT_ATOMS: atom_id res chain seq x y z
N MET A 1 0.51 -6.29 31.46
CA MET A 1 1.06 -4.94 31.74
C MET A 1 2.32 -4.67 30.95
N LEU A 2 3.41 -5.45 31.07
CA LEU A 2 4.65 -5.22 30.30
C LEU A 2 4.41 -5.10 28.78
N PHE A 3 3.76 -6.11 28.16
CA PHE A 3 3.46 -6.10 26.73
C PHE A 3 2.66 -4.87 26.28
N SER A 4 1.66 -4.46 27.07
CA SER A 4 0.80 -3.31 26.77
C SER A 4 1.58 -2.00 26.76
N ILE A 5 2.49 -1.82 27.72
CA ILE A 5 3.34 -0.63 27.81
C ILE A 5 4.31 -0.57 26.63
N LEU A 6 4.96 -1.68 26.31
CA LEU A 6 5.89 -1.75 25.18
C LEU A 6 5.18 -1.51 23.85
N LEU A 7 3.98 -2.08 23.65
CA LEU A 7 3.19 -1.80 22.45
C LEU A 7 2.72 -0.35 22.38
N ALA A 8 2.32 0.27 23.50
CA ALA A 8 1.97 1.68 23.50
C ALA A 8 3.14 2.58 23.05
N LEU A 9 4.37 2.27 23.50
CA LEU A 9 5.58 2.95 23.01
C LEU A 9 5.82 2.70 21.52
N LYS A 10 5.63 1.46 21.06
CA LYS A 10 5.71 1.13 19.62
C LYS A 10 4.65 1.88 18.81
N VAL A 11 3.43 2.07 19.30
CA VAL A 11 2.39 2.84 18.60
C VAL A 11 2.82 4.28 18.42
N LEU A 12 3.43 4.92 19.44
CA LEU A 12 3.97 6.27 19.29
C LEU A 12 5.08 6.32 18.23
N LEU A 13 5.98 5.34 18.22
CA LEU A 13 7.03 5.23 17.21
C LEU A 13 6.43 5.03 15.81
N PHE A 14 5.44 4.15 15.68
CA PHE A 14 4.72 3.84 14.45
C PHE A 14 4.10 5.10 13.87
N MET A 15 3.28 5.81 14.65
CA MET A 15 2.63 7.05 14.24
C MET A 15 3.62 8.14 13.82
N ASN A 16 4.81 8.17 14.44
CA ASN A 16 5.86 9.12 14.06
C ASN A 16 6.50 8.77 12.72
N ILE A 17 6.67 7.47 12.42
CA ILE A 17 7.26 7.02 11.17
C ILE A 17 6.25 7.07 10.02
N THR A 18 5.00 6.67 10.27
CA THR A 18 3.91 6.72 9.29
C THR A 18 3.30 8.13 9.13
N ARG A 19 3.94 9.15 9.72
CA ARG A 19 3.60 10.57 9.56
C ARG A 19 2.12 10.88 9.83
N VAL A 20 1.56 10.29 10.89
CA VAL A 20 0.20 10.59 11.32
C VAL A 20 0.16 12.03 11.84
N GLU A 21 -0.39 12.97 11.07
CA GLU A 21 -0.50 14.38 11.48
C GLU A 21 -1.89 14.68 12.06
N ASN A 22 -2.93 14.21 11.38
CA ASN A 22 -4.31 14.51 11.75
C ASN A 22 -4.81 13.60 12.86
N TYR A 23 -5.49 14.18 13.85
CA TYR A 23 -6.17 13.45 14.94
C TYR A 23 -5.27 12.44 15.67
N ARG A 24 -3.98 12.78 15.87
CA ARG A 24 -2.99 11.92 16.56
C ARG A 24 -3.50 11.42 17.92
N GLY A 25 -4.09 12.30 18.73
CA GLY A 25 -4.60 11.92 20.06
C GLY A 25 -5.66 10.81 19.99
N PHE A 26 -6.62 10.93 19.07
CA PHE A 26 -7.65 9.91 18.86
C PHE A 26 -7.06 8.62 18.31
N THR A 27 -6.16 8.70 17.32
CA THR A 27 -5.47 7.53 16.74
C THR A 27 -4.72 6.74 17.82
N PHE A 28 -3.91 7.42 18.64
CA PHE A 28 -3.19 6.79 19.75
C PHE A 28 -4.13 6.17 20.78
N THR A 29 -5.20 6.88 21.14
CA THR A 29 -6.16 6.41 22.15
C THR A 29 -6.92 5.17 21.66
N THR A 30 -7.28 5.11 20.38
CA THR A 30 -7.91 3.93 19.76
C THR A 30 -6.98 2.71 19.87
N SER A 31 -5.73 2.82 19.41
CA SER A 31 -4.76 1.71 19.52
C SER A 31 -4.53 1.30 20.97
N LEU A 32 -4.41 2.28 21.88
CA LEU A 32 -4.18 2.03 23.31
C LEU A 32 -5.35 1.25 23.94
N LEU A 33 -6.59 1.63 23.67
CA LEU A 33 -7.77 0.95 24.20
C LEU A 33 -7.88 -0.50 23.68
N ILE A 34 -7.56 -0.73 22.40
CA ILE A 34 -7.49 -2.08 21.81
C ILE A 34 -6.41 -2.92 22.49
N ILE A 35 -5.19 -2.38 22.64
CA ILE A 35 -4.09 -3.06 23.33
C ILE A 35 -4.45 -3.37 24.80
N MET A 36 -5.06 -2.42 25.51
CA MET A 36 -5.49 -2.61 26.89
C MET A 36 -6.57 -3.70 26.99
N PHE A 37 -7.55 -3.71 26.09
CA PHE A 37 -8.58 -4.74 26.04
C PHE A 37 -7.97 -6.13 25.81
N LEU A 38 -7.15 -6.31 24.76
CA LEU A 38 -6.53 -7.60 24.42
C LEU A 38 -5.66 -8.14 25.57
N PHE A 39 -4.75 -7.32 26.10
CA PHE A 39 -3.81 -7.79 27.13
C PHE A 39 -4.41 -7.88 28.53
N SER A 40 -5.51 -7.17 28.83
CA SER A 40 -6.21 -7.34 30.10
C SER A 40 -6.90 -8.70 30.17
N ILE A 41 -7.54 -9.16 29.08
CA ILE A 41 -8.13 -10.51 28.97
C ILE A 41 -7.06 -11.58 29.21
N ILE A 42 -5.90 -11.46 28.56
CA ILE A 42 -4.79 -12.41 28.71
C ILE A 42 -4.24 -12.37 30.14
N HIS A 43 -4.05 -11.18 30.71
CA HIS A 43 -3.47 -11.01 32.04
C HIS A 43 -4.32 -11.65 33.13
N PHE A 44 -5.64 -11.45 33.08
CA PHE A 44 -6.59 -12.00 34.04
C PHE A 44 -7.02 -13.44 33.73
N SER A 45 -6.63 -14.00 32.58
CA SER A 45 -6.85 -15.41 32.28
C SER A 45 -6.18 -16.32 33.33
N LYS A 46 -6.86 -17.42 33.67
CA LYS A 46 -6.33 -18.51 34.51
C LYS A 46 -5.48 -19.50 33.72
N TYR A 47 -5.35 -19.31 32.41
CA TYR A 47 -4.60 -20.22 31.55
C TYR A 47 -3.11 -20.24 31.92
N ARG A 48 -2.54 -21.44 32.08
CA ARG A 48 -1.16 -21.62 32.55
C ARG A 48 -0.15 -20.97 31.61
N LYS A 49 -0.33 -21.11 30.29
CA LYS A 49 0.56 -20.53 29.27
C LYS A 49 0.16 -19.12 28.82
N LYS A 50 -0.53 -18.32 29.66
CA LYS A 50 -0.98 -16.97 29.28
C LYS A 50 0.15 -16.02 28.88
N ASN A 51 1.33 -16.16 29.49
CA ASN A 51 2.50 -15.36 29.13
C ASN A 51 3.02 -15.72 27.73
N LEU A 52 2.95 -17.00 27.36
CA LEU A 52 3.28 -17.46 26.01
C LEU A 52 2.28 -16.93 24.97
N ILE A 53 0.97 -16.99 25.27
CA ILE A 53 -0.06 -16.40 24.39
C ILE A 53 0.18 -14.90 24.22
N GLY A 54 0.45 -14.19 25.33
CA GLY A 54 0.77 -12.77 25.30
C GLY A 54 2.02 -12.46 24.47
N LEU A 55 3.06 -13.31 24.57
CA LEU A 55 4.28 -13.19 23.76
C LEU A 55 4.00 -13.40 22.27
N ILE A 56 3.20 -14.42 21.91
CA ILE A 56 2.83 -14.69 20.51
C ILE A 56 2.07 -13.49 19.94
N ILE A 57 1.02 -13.02 20.62
CA ILE A 57 0.23 -11.87 20.18
C ILE A 57 1.10 -10.60 20.08
N TYR A 58 1.94 -10.35 21.09
CA TYR A 58 2.88 -9.24 21.07
C TYR A 58 3.85 -9.32 19.89
N GLY A 59 4.40 -10.51 19.63
CA GLY A 59 5.31 -10.78 18.51
C GLY A 59 4.64 -10.58 17.16
N THR A 60 3.42 -11.08 16.99
CA THR A 60 2.63 -10.88 15.77
C THR A 60 2.35 -9.39 15.52
N ILE A 61 1.86 -8.66 16.51
CA ILE A 61 1.59 -7.21 16.37
C ILE A 61 2.90 -6.47 16.05
N SER A 62 3.98 -6.78 16.76
CA SER A 62 5.30 -6.19 16.53
C SER A 62 5.83 -6.44 15.12
N PHE A 63 5.62 -7.66 14.59
CA PHE A 63 6.00 -8.02 13.23
C PHE A 63 5.14 -7.32 12.17
N ILE A 64 3.82 -7.20 12.39
CA ILE A 64 2.94 -6.43 11.50
C ILE A 64 3.39 -4.96 11.45
N MET A 65 3.63 -4.34 12.60
CA MET A 65 4.12 -2.95 12.66
C MET A 65 5.46 -2.78 11.95
N PHE A 66 6.35 -3.77 12.03
CA PHE A 66 7.62 -3.79 11.31
C PHE A 66 7.42 -3.79 9.79
N VAL A 67 6.58 -4.70 9.28
CA VAL A 67 6.26 -4.79 7.84
C VAL A 67 5.59 -3.51 7.35
N ASP A 68 4.61 -2.99 8.10
CA ASP A 68 3.90 -1.75 7.78
C ASP A 68 4.85 -0.56 7.66
N VAL A 69 5.74 -0.39 8.64
CA VAL A 69 6.70 0.72 8.67
C VAL A 69 7.73 0.60 7.55
N MET A 70 8.22 -0.60 7.27
CA MET A 70 9.08 -0.84 6.11
C MET A 70 8.39 -0.45 4.81
N TYR A 71 7.17 -0.96 4.59
CA TYR A 71 6.42 -0.70 3.38
C TYR A 71 6.08 0.79 3.23
N PHE A 72 5.63 1.44 4.31
CA PHE A 72 5.34 2.87 4.33
C PHE A 72 6.57 3.73 4.03
N SER A 73 7.76 3.32 4.49
CA SER A 73 9.00 4.06 4.22
C SER A 73 9.33 4.17 2.72
N TYR A 74 8.88 3.20 1.91
CA TYR A 74 9.06 3.21 0.46
C TYR A 74 7.85 3.80 -0.27
N PHE A 75 6.65 3.30 0.05
CA PHE A 75 5.43 3.55 -0.72
C PHE A 75 4.56 4.69 -0.15
N ASN A 76 4.90 5.25 1.02
CA ASN A 76 4.12 6.24 1.77
C ASN A 76 2.65 5.84 1.99
N THR A 77 2.36 4.54 2.06
CA THR A 77 1.04 3.98 2.36
C THR A 77 1.19 2.69 3.17
N LEU A 78 0.13 2.24 3.84
CA LEU A 78 0.15 0.98 4.58
C LEU A 78 -0.10 -0.22 3.64
N PRO A 79 0.54 -1.36 3.88
CA PRO A 79 0.39 -2.53 3.03
C PRO A 79 -0.97 -3.21 3.24
N SER A 80 -1.71 -3.41 2.15
CA SER A 80 -2.93 -4.23 2.13
C SER A 80 -2.57 -5.72 2.27
N VAL A 81 -3.43 -6.48 2.94
CA VAL A 81 -3.37 -7.95 3.06
C VAL A 81 -3.40 -8.62 1.67
N ARG A 82 -3.97 -7.97 0.65
CA ARG A 82 -3.91 -8.45 -0.75
C ARG A 82 -2.48 -8.63 -1.26
N LEU A 83 -1.53 -7.83 -0.77
CA LEU A 83 -0.11 -7.94 -1.13
C LEU A 83 0.51 -9.28 -0.71
N LEU A 84 -0.08 -10.00 0.24
CA LEU A 84 0.39 -11.35 0.59
C LEU A 84 0.33 -12.30 -0.61
N SER A 85 -0.64 -12.11 -1.51
CA SER A 85 -0.73 -12.87 -2.77
C SER A 85 0.41 -12.55 -3.75
N LEU A 86 1.02 -11.37 -3.63
CA LEU A 86 2.13 -10.89 -4.46
C LEU A 86 3.51 -11.23 -3.87
N LEU A 87 3.58 -11.76 -2.64
CA LEU A 87 4.86 -12.10 -1.99
C LEU A 87 5.73 -13.05 -2.81
N LYS A 88 5.12 -13.89 -3.65
CA LYS A 88 5.85 -14.80 -4.55
C LYS A 88 6.69 -14.05 -5.60
N GLU A 89 6.28 -12.85 -5.98
CA GLU A 89 6.96 -11.99 -6.95
C GLU A 89 7.96 -11.02 -6.30
N ALA A 90 7.79 -10.74 -5.01
CA ALA A 90 8.70 -9.88 -4.25
C ALA A 90 10.16 -10.39 -4.23
N GLY A 91 10.37 -11.69 -4.47
CA GLY A 91 11.71 -12.29 -4.59
C GLY A 91 12.54 -11.69 -5.73
N ALA A 92 11.89 -11.23 -6.82
CA ALA A 92 12.58 -10.60 -7.95
C ALA A 92 13.12 -9.19 -7.63
N VAL A 93 12.65 -8.57 -6.55
CA VAL A 93 13.01 -7.20 -6.13
C VAL A 93 13.76 -7.20 -4.79
N GLY A 94 14.39 -8.34 -4.45
CA GLY A 94 14.97 -8.60 -3.13
C GLY A 94 16.03 -7.59 -2.68
N ASP A 95 16.81 -7.04 -3.61
CA ASP A 95 17.84 -6.05 -3.28
C ASP A 95 17.23 -4.70 -2.86
N SER A 96 16.14 -4.24 -3.50
CA SER A 96 15.42 -3.03 -3.06
C SER A 96 14.73 -3.22 -1.71
N ILE A 97 14.33 -4.45 -1.38
CA ILE A 97 13.76 -4.77 -0.07
C ILE A 97 14.82 -4.69 1.04
N ARG A 98 16.09 -5.00 0.73
CA ARG A 98 17.20 -4.92 1.71
C ARG A 98 17.47 -3.48 2.14
N ASP A 99 17.39 -2.53 1.22
CA ASP A 99 17.60 -1.10 1.51
C ASP A 99 16.54 -0.52 2.47
N LEU A 100 15.38 -1.19 2.59
CA LEU A 100 14.31 -0.81 3.52
C LEU A 100 14.56 -1.28 4.96
N PHE A 101 15.55 -2.15 5.20
CA PHE A 101 15.95 -2.57 6.54
C PHE A 101 16.80 -1.50 7.23
N THR A 102 16.14 -0.44 7.67
CA THR A 102 16.79 0.58 8.51
C THR A 102 16.74 0.18 9.98
N LEU A 103 17.73 0.64 10.77
CA LEU A 103 17.73 0.44 12.23
C LEU A 103 16.45 0.97 12.89
N LYS A 104 15.90 2.07 12.34
CA LYS A 104 14.64 2.69 12.78
C LYS A 104 13.47 1.72 12.63
N ASN A 105 13.40 0.99 11.52
CA ASN A 105 12.37 -0.01 11.27
C ASN A 105 12.60 -1.25 12.15
N ALA A 106 13.85 -1.67 12.35
CA ALA A 106 14.17 -2.83 13.20
C ALA A 106 13.73 -2.68 14.68
N LEU A 107 13.56 -1.44 15.19
CA LEU A 107 13.10 -1.18 16.57
C LEU A 107 11.77 -1.88 16.93
N PHE A 108 10.94 -2.21 15.95
CA PHE A 108 9.69 -2.93 16.19
C PHE A 108 9.89 -4.41 16.53
N ILE A 109 11.04 -5.01 16.23
CA ILE A 109 11.31 -6.44 16.48
C ILE A 109 12.53 -6.70 17.38
N LEU A 110 13.41 -5.71 17.55
CA LEU A 110 14.67 -5.86 18.30
C LEU A 110 14.48 -6.19 19.80
N ASP A 111 13.34 -5.86 20.39
CA ASP A 111 13.03 -6.19 21.78
C ASP A 111 12.49 -7.62 21.97
N LEU A 112 12.09 -8.32 20.89
CA LEU A 112 11.54 -9.67 20.97
C LEU A 112 12.51 -10.68 21.62
N PRO A 113 13.80 -10.77 21.24
CA PRO A 113 14.73 -11.71 21.88
C PRO A 113 14.89 -11.45 23.37
N LEU A 114 14.91 -10.17 23.79
CA LEU A 114 15.01 -9.78 25.19
C LEU A 114 13.78 -10.19 26.00
N ILE A 115 12.59 -10.04 25.40
CA ILE A 115 11.32 -10.42 26.02
C ILE A 115 11.19 -11.95 26.11
N VAL A 116 11.58 -12.67 25.07
CA VAL A 116 11.64 -14.15 25.06
C VAL A 116 12.54 -14.63 26.20
N PHE A 117 13.76 -14.08 26.30
CA PHE A 117 14.70 -14.40 27.37
C PHE A 117 14.13 -14.08 28.76
N TYR A 118 13.47 -12.93 28.92
CA TYR A 118 12.83 -12.54 30.18
C TYR A 118 11.75 -13.55 30.61
N ILE A 119 10.91 -14.01 29.69
CA ILE A 119 9.84 -14.97 29.97
C ILE A 119 10.40 -16.35 30.33
N ILE A 120 11.40 -16.83 29.58
CA ILE A 120 12.08 -18.10 29.89
C ILE A 120 12.70 -18.05 31.29
N LYS A 121 13.37 -16.93 31.63
CA LYS A 121 14.03 -16.77 32.93
C LYS A 121 13.06 -16.61 34.10
N THR A 122 11.91 -15.98 33.88
CA THR A 122 10.92 -15.74 34.95
C THR A 122 9.98 -16.93 35.19
N GLY A 123 9.88 -17.85 34.23
CA GLY A 123 9.03 -19.04 34.32
C GLY A 123 7.53 -18.73 34.43
N ASP A 124 6.71 -19.76 34.38
CA ASP A 124 5.29 -19.63 34.74
C ASP A 124 5.18 -19.49 36.26
N LYS A 125 5.21 -18.25 36.76
CA LYS A 125 4.89 -17.94 38.16
C LYS A 125 3.48 -18.43 38.49
N GLU A 126 3.25 -18.76 39.77
CA GLU A 126 1.95 -19.20 40.29
C GLU A 126 0.79 -18.33 39.77
N ILE A 127 -0.36 -18.97 39.52
CA ILE A 127 -1.57 -18.29 39.07
C ILE A 127 -2.00 -17.31 40.16
N LYS A 128 -1.65 -16.04 39.97
CA LYS A 128 -2.12 -14.95 40.84
C LYS A 128 -3.65 -14.94 40.82
N THR A 129 -4.26 -15.10 41.97
CA THR A 129 -5.70 -14.93 42.18
C THR A 129 -6.02 -13.46 42.31
N TYR A 130 -6.83 -12.95 41.38
CA TYR A 130 -7.33 -11.58 41.40
C TYR A 130 -8.78 -11.56 41.88
N ASN A 131 -9.22 -10.42 42.42
CA ASN A 131 -10.62 -10.20 42.74
C ASN A 131 -11.47 -10.28 41.46
N LYS A 132 -12.53 -11.10 41.48
CA LYS A 132 -13.43 -11.32 40.34
C LYS A 132 -14.00 -10.02 39.77
N TYR A 133 -14.26 -9.02 40.61
CA TYR A 133 -14.73 -7.70 40.15
C TYR A 133 -13.68 -7.01 39.28
N PHE A 134 -12.41 -6.96 39.72
CA PHE A 134 -11.33 -6.33 38.95
C PHE A 134 -11.00 -7.08 37.66
N MET A 135 -11.09 -8.41 37.66
CA MET A 135 -10.83 -9.23 36.48
C MET A 135 -11.76 -8.92 35.31
N TRP A 136 -13.03 -8.65 35.60
CA TRP A 136 -14.02 -8.31 34.58
C TRP A 136 -14.09 -6.81 34.33
N ALA A 137 -13.99 -5.98 35.38
CA ALA A 137 -14.09 -4.53 35.26
C ALA A 137 -13.09 -3.98 34.24
N VAL A 138 -11.80 -4.31 34.33
CA VAL A 138 -10.77 -3.71 33.47
C VAL A 138 -11.01 -3.97 31.97
N PRO A 139 -11.16 -5.22 31.48
CA PRO A 139 -11.51 -5.47 30.08
C PRO A 139 -12.82 -4.81 29.66
N THR A 140 -13.87 -4.88 30.50
CA THR A 140 -15.17 -4.30 30.15
C THR A 140 -15.13 -2.77 30.07
N SER A 141 -14.38 -2.11 30.94
CA SER A 141 -14.17 -0.65 30.90
C SER A 141 -13.38 -0.25 29.67
N SER A 142 -12.31 -0.96 29.32
CA SER A 142 -11.55 -0.69 28.09
C SER A 142 -12.43 -0.86 26.84
N ALA A 143 -13.24 -1.93 26.78
CA ALA A 143 -14.18 -2.15 25.69
C ALA A 143 -15.27 -1.06 25.60
N LEU A 144 -15.86 -0.69 26.73
CA LEU A 144 -16.88 0.37 26.79
C LEU A 144 -16.31 1.72 26.35
N CYS A 145 -15.12 2.09 26.85
CA CYS A 145 -14.43 3.30 26.42
C CYS A 145 -14.12 3.27 24.92
N LEU A 146 -13.72 2.12 24.37
CA LEU A 146 -13.50 1.97 22.93
C LEU A 146 -14.80 2.19 22.14
N ILE A 147 -15.90 1.57 22.56
CA ILE A 147 -17.22 1.72 21.91
C ILE A 147 -17.68 3.19 21.95
N ILE A 148 -17.54 3.86 23.10
CA ILE A 148 -17.88 5.28 23.24
C ILE A 148 -17.02 6.12 22.30
N LEU A 149 -15.71 5.87 22.26
CA LEU A 149 -14.78 6.59 21.38
C LEU A 149 -15.14 6.40 19.91
N LEU A 150 -15.36 5.15 19.46
CA LEU A 150 -15.73 4.85 18.09
C LEU A 150 -17.09 5.46 17.71
N SER A 151 -18.06 5.44 18.63
CA SER A 151 -19.36 6.08 18.42
C SER A 151 -19.23 7.60 18.27
N PHE A 152 -18.38 8.23 19.10
CA PHE A 152 -18.07 9.65 19.01
C PHE A 152 -17.39 10.00 17.67
N LEU A 153 -16.36 9.24 17.28
CA LEU A 153 -15.65 9.42 16.01
C LEU A 153 -16.58 9.25 14.81
N GLY A 154 -17.46 8.24 14.84
CA GLY A 154 -18.49 8.02 13.82
C GLY A 154 -19.47 9.19 13.71
N SER A 155 -19.97 9.71 14.84
CA SER A 155 -20.88 10.86 14.86
C SER A 155 -20.27 12.15 14.31
N ARG A 156 -18.93 12.24 14.31
CA ARG A 156 -18.14 13.37 13.80
C ARG A 156 -17.64 13.16 12.37
N GLY A 157 -17.92 12.02 11.73
CA GLY A 157 -17.42 11.70 10.39
C GLY A 157 -15.91 11.46 10.34
N LEU A 158 -15.27 11.14 11.47
CA LEU A 158 -13.81 10.95 11.56
C LEU A 158 -13.38 9.49 11.41
N MET A 159 -14.33 8.56 11.27
CA MET A 159 -14.06 7.13 11.29
C MET A 159 -13.11 6.71 10.17
N ASP A 160 -13.34 7.16 8.94
CA ASP A 160 -12.50 6.79 7.79
C ASP A 160 -11.08 7.34 7.90
N THR A 161 -10.94 8.56 8.40
CA THR A 161 -9.65 9.23 8.66
C THR A 161 -8.85 8.50 9.73
N ILE A 162 -9.49 8.05 10.81
CA ILE A 162 -8.81 7.27 11.85
C ILE A 162 -8.50 5.87 11.33
N ALA A 163 -9.45 5.22 10.65
CA ALA A 163 -9.29 3.87 10.14
C ALA A 163 -8.22 3.75 9.04
N SER A 164 -7.88 4.83 8.32
CA SER A 164 -6.82 4.79 7.30
C SER A 164 -5.39 4.88 7.86
N GLN A 165 -5.23 5.29 9.12
CA GLN A 165 -3.91 5.57 9.71
C GLN A 165 -3.65 4.83 11.04
N GLU A 166 -4.70 4.34 11.69
CA GLU A 166 -4.60 3.56 12.92
C GLU A 166 -4.34 2.08 12.61
N LEU A 167 -3.32 1.50 13.24
CA LEU A 167 -2.81 0.14 12.98
C LEU A 167 -3.93 -0.92 12.90
N PHE A 168 -4.76 -1.03 13.94
CA PHE A 168 -5.73 -2.12 14.03
C PHE A 168 -6.93 -1.88 13.11
N SER A 169 -7.42 -0.64 13.06
CA SER A 169 -8.58 -0.24 12.26
C SER A 169 -8.29 -0.34 10.76
N PHE A 170 -7.06 0.00 10.34
CA PHE A 170 -6.62 -0.14 8.96
C PHE A 170 -6.68 -1.60 8.51
N HIS A 171 -5.98 -2.49 9.22
CA HIS A 171 -5.94 -3.92 8.87
C HIS A 171 -7.30 -4.59 9.04
N LEU A 172 -8.11 -4.19 10.02
CA LEU A 172 -9.47 -4.73 10.16
C LEU A 172 -10.37 -4.33 8.99
N ARG A 173 -10.27 -3.09 8.52
CA ARG A 173 -11.01 -2.61 7.35
C ARG A 173 -10.54 -3.32 6.09
N ASP A 174 -9.23 -3.40 5.87
CA ASP A 174 -8.65 -4.04 4.69
C ASP A 174 -8.97 -5.55 4.64
N ILE A 175 -8.89 -6.26 5.77
CA ILE A 175 -9.32 -7.67 5.86
C ILE A 175 -10.82 -7.81 5.57
N ARG A 176 -11.65 -6.90 6.09
CA ARG A 176 -13.09 -6.92 5.82
C ARG A 176 -13.37 -6.73 4.33
N GLU A 177 -12.72 -5.76 3.69
CA GLU A 177 -12.86 -5.49 2.25
C GLU A 177 -12.46 -6.73 1.41
N VAL A 178 -11.36 -7.41 1.79
CA VAL A 178 -10.94 -8.65 1.12
C VAL A 178 -11.92 -9.80 1.34
N LEU A 179 -12.38 -10.01 2.58
CA LEU A 179 -13.21 -11.17 2.94
C LEU A 179 -14.67 -11.04 2.51
N MET A 180 -15.21 -9.82 2.51
CA MET A 180 -16.59 -9.62 2.10
C MET A 180 -16.78 -9.79 0.60
N GLU A 181 -15.70 -10.01 -0.16
CA GLU A 181 -15.68 -9.78 -1.62
C GLU A 181 -16.50 -8.53 -1.92
N ASP A 182 -16.35 -7.51 -1.06
CA ASP A 182 -16.67 -6.17 -1.46
C ASP A 182 -15.60 -5.94 -2.53
N GLU A 183 -15.93 -6.35 -3.75
CA GLU A 183 -15.72 -5.57 -4.95
C GLU A 183 -16.25 -4.16 -4.63
N VAL A 184 -15.57 -3.46 -3.71
CA VAL A 184 -15.23 -2.07 -3.91
C VAL A 184 -14.25 -2.07 -5.08
N VAL A 185 -14.73 -2.53 -6.24
CA VAL A 185 -14.55 -1.80 -7.47
C VAL A 185 -15.05 -0.41 -7.12
N LEU A 186 -14.16 0.41 -6.56
CA LEU A 186 -14.23 1.85 -6.54
C LEU A 186 -14.53 2.22 -7.99
N GLY A 187 -15.81 2.36 -8.33
CA GLY A 187 -16.25 2.56 -9.70
C GLY A 187 -17.15 1.51 -10.35
N ARG A 188 -17.96 0.70 -9.65
CA ARG A 188 -19.29 0.36 -10.23
C ARG A 188 -20.20 1.58 -10.19
N SER A 189 -19.78 2.65 -10.88
CA SER A 189 -20.75 3.43 -11.63
C SER A 189 -21.10 2.53 -12.81
N PHE A 190 -22.36 2.14 -12.93
CA PHE A 190 -22.82 1.70 -14.24
C PHE A 190 -22.65 2.90 -15.15
N PHE A 191 -21.92 2.74 -16.24
CA PHE A 191 -21.81 3.78 -17.26
C PHE A 191 -23.21 4.30 -17.55
N THR A 192 -23.43 5.57 -17.24
CA THR A 192 -24.68 6.24 -17.58
C THR A 192 -24.71 6.48 -19.09
N ASP A 193 -25.89 6.74 -19.64
CA ASP A 193 -26.01 7.13 -21.04
C ASP A 193 -25.22 8.41 -21.37
N GLU A 194 -24.91 9.23 -20.35
CA GLU A 194 -24.05 10.42 -20.47
C GLU A 194 -22.58 10.03 -20.55
N ASP A 195 -22.09 9.16 -19.66
CA ASP A 195 -20.72 8.66 -19.68
C ASP A 195 -20.39 7.95 -21.01
N ILE A 196 -21.34 7.14 -21.52
CA ILE A 196 -21.19 6.46 -22.82
C ILE A 196 -21.13 7.49 -23.95
N ARG A 197 -21.94 8.56 -23.88
CA ARG A 197 -21.93 9.62 -24.88
C ARG A 197 -20.60 10.36 -24.88
N GLU A 198 -20.10 10.70 -23.70
CA GLU A 198 -18.82 11.36 -23.54
C GLU A 198 -17.68 10.50 -24.09
N LEU A 199 -17.65 9.20 -23.78
CA LEU A 199 -16.66 8.27 -24.33
C LEU A 199 -16.73 8.20 -25.86
N LYS A 200 -17.94 8.14 -26.43
CA LYS A 200 -18.13 8.15 -27.88
C LYS A 200 -17.63 9.45 -28.52
N GLU A 201 -17.91 10.60 -27.91
CA GLU A 201 -17.40 11.88 -28.41
C GLU A 201 -15.87 11.95 -28.32
N ARG A 202 -15.27 11.53 -27.19
CA ARG A 202 -13.81 11.47 -27.03
C ARG A 202 -13.12 10.51 -28.01
N SER A 203 -13.83 9.48 -28.47
CA SER A 203 -13.31 8.52 -29.45
C SER A 203 -13.28 9.05 -30.89
N LYS A 204 -13.95 10.18 -31.18
CA LYS A 204 -13.92 10.78 -32.51
C LYS A 204 -12.56 11.42 -32.76
N LEU A 205 -11.98 11.11 -33.92
CA LEU A 205 -10.78 11.77 -34.39
C LEU A 205 -11.04 13.27 -34.54
N MET A 206 -10.26 14.09 -33.84
CA MET A 206 -10.16 15.51 -34.12
C MET A 206 -9.00 15.74 -35.10
N GLU A 207 -9.31 16.19 -36.30
CA GLU A 207 -8.29 16.52 -37.30
C GLU A 207 -7.53 17.79 -36.89
N GLY A 208 -6.22 17.77 -37.11
CA GLY A 208 -5.32 18.88 -36.81
C GLY A 208 -4.07 18.81 -37.67
N GLU A 209 -3.12 19.72 -37.41
CA GLU A 209 -1.90 19.88 -38.20
C GLU A 209 -1.06 18.59 -38.35
N TYR A 210 -1.08 17.73 -37.32
CA TYR A 210 -0.30 16.49 -37.29
C TYR A 210 -1.07 15.23 -37.70
N THR A 211 -2.35 15.35 -38.06
CA THR A 211 -3.16 14.19 -38.44
C THR A 211 -2.60 13.52 -39.68
N GLY A 212 -2.36 12.21 -39.59
CA GLY A 212 -1.87 11.40 -40.72
C GLY A 212 -0.37 11.53 -41.03
N LEU A 213 0.41 12.33 -40.27
CA LEU A 213 1.85 12.55 -40.52
C LEU A 213 2.66 11.24 -40.63
N GLY A 214 2.28 10.22 -39.85
CA GLY A 214 2.93 8.91 -39.80
C GLY A 214 2.24 7.81 -40.62
N GLN A 215 1.29 8.12 -41.50
CA GLN A 215 0.54 7.09 -42.23
C GLN A 215 1.47 6.19 -43.05
N GLY A 216 1.31 4.87 -42.91
CA GLY A 216 2.12 3.86 -43.60
C GLY A 216 3.56 3.71 -43.06
N LYS A 217 3.90 4.35 -41.93
CA LYS A 217 5.21 4.22 -41.28
C LYS A 217 5.17 3.17 -40.18
N ASN A 218 6.33 2.58 -39.89
CA ASN A 218 6.50 1.73 -38.72
C ASN A 218 6.33 2.53 -37.42
N LEU A 219 5.72 1.92 -36.41
CA LEU A 219 5.68 2.44 -35.05
C LEU A 219 6.65 1.66 -34.16
N ILE A 220 7.56 2.38 -33.51
CA ILE A 220 8.49 1.83 -32.52
C ILE A 220 8.25 2.58 -31.21
N VAL A 221 7.86 1.84 -30.17
CA VAL A 221 7.63 2.38 -28.83
C VAL A 221 8.76 1.87 -27.92
N ILE A 222 9.47 2.79 -27.26
CA ILE A 222 10.55 2.47 -26.32
C ILE A 222 10.10 2.93 -24.93
N GLN A 223 9.78 1.97 -24.06
CA GLN A 223 9.53 2.25 -22.65
C GLN A 223 10.87 2.31 -21.91
N MET A 224 11.17 3.45 -21.29
CA MET A 224 12.41 3.64 -20.53
C MET A 224 12.17 3.36 -19.05
N GLU A 225 12.82 2.32 -18.53
CA GLU A 225 12.68 1.90 -17.13
C GLU A 225 13.19 2.98 -16.17
N ALA A 226 12.41 3.25 -15.12
CA ALA A 226 12.69 4.20 -14.04
C ALA A 226 13.14 5.62 -14.47
N LEU A 227 12.88 6.05 -15.71
CA LEU A 227 13.28 7.39 -16.18
C LEU A 227 12.24 8.44 -15.80
N GLN A 228 12.68 9.44 -15.04
CA GLN A 228 11.91 10.66 -14.79
C GLN A 228 12.38 11.80 -15.69
N ASN A 229 11.68 12.94 -15.64
CA ASN A 229 12.00 14.11 -16.45
C ASN A 229 13.21 14.92 -15.95
N PHE A 230 13.49 14.91 -14.64
CA PHE A 230 14.55 15.74 -14.03
C PHE A 230 15.99 15.48 -14.55
N PRO A 231 16.42 14.27 -14.95
CA PRO A 231 17.77 14.05 -15.48
C PRO A 231 17.95 14.57 -16.92
N ILE A 232 16.86 14.90 -17.62
CA ILE A 232 16.92 15.41 -18.99
C ILE A 232 17.63 16.76 -19.01
N ASN A 233 18.65 16.91 -19.87
CA ASN A 233 19.54 18.07 -19.94
C ASN A 233 20.28 18.40 -18.63
N LEU A 234 20.32 17.48 -17.66
CA LEU A 234 21.04 17.66 -16.40
C LEU A 234 22.52 17.34 -16.58
N PHE A 235 23.37 18.12 -15.91
CA PHE A 235 24.81 17.91 -15.81
C PHE A 235 25.19 17.57 -14.37
N TYR A 236 26.11 16.64 -14.21
CA TYR A 236 26.76 16.32 -12.94
C TYR A 236 28.26 16.31 -13.16
N ASP A 237 29.01 17.11 -12.37
CA ASP A 237 30.46 17.31 -12.52
C ASP A 237 30.91 17.61 -13.96
N GLY A 238 30.12 18.41 -14.67
CA GLY A 238 30.40 18.80 -16.06
C GLY A 238 30.06 17.75 -17.11
N GLN A 239 29.49 16.60 -16.72
CA GLN A 239 29.06 15.53 -17.63
C GLN A 239 27.53 15.50 -17.77
N GLU A 240 27.04 15.39 -19.01
CA GLU A 240 25.62 15.16 -19.28
C GLU A 240 25.16 13.80 -18.75
N ILE A 241 24.03 13.78 -18.05
CA ILE A 241 23.44 12.54 -17.53
C ILE A 241 22.75 11.74 -18.64
N THR A 242 22.07 12.42 -19.58
CA THR A 242 21.28 11.77 -20.66
C THR A 242 21.70 12.23 -22.07
N PRO A 243 22.98 12.10 -22.48
CA PRO A 243 23.50 12.72 -23.69
C PRO A 243 22.78 12.30 -24.98
N ASN A 244 22.39 11.04 -25.10
CA ASN A 244 21.66 10.54 -26.28
C ASN A 244 20.24 11.11 -26.37
N LEU A 245 19.53 11.22 -25.24
CA LEU A 245 18.20 11.84 -25.21
C LEU A 245 18.32 13.34 -25.49
N ASN A 246 19.28 14.03 -24.87
CA ASN A 246 19.54 15.45 -25.09
C ASN A 246 19.84 15.75 -26.57
N LYS A 247 20.54 14.83 -27.26
CA LYS A 247 20.75 14.91 -28.70
C LYS A 247 19.46 14.70 -29.48
N LEU A 248 18.68 13.66 -29.16
CA LEU A 248 17.40 13.38 -29.83
C LEU A 248 16.42 14.56 -29.72
N LEU A 249 16.40 15.26 -28.58
CA LEU A 249 15.58 16.45 -28.37
C LEU A 249 15.95 17.62 -29.30
N LYS A 250 17.18 17.65 -29.84
CA LYS A 250 17.65 18.69 -30.77
C LYS A 250 17.37 18.34 -32.23
N GLU A 251 16.97 17.09 -32.53
CA GLU A 251 16.71 16.65 -33.90
C GLU A 251 15.42 17.27 -34.46
N LYS A 252 15.42 17.56 -35.76
CA LYS A 252 14.25 18.09 -36.44
C LYS A 252 13.16 17.01 -36.52
N GLY A 253 11.98 17.32 -35.99
CA GLY A 253 10.84 16.40 -35.96
C GLY A 253 10.63 15.71 -34.61
N THR A 254 11.45 15.99 -33.59
CA THR A 254 11.19 15.53 -32.23
C THR A 254 10.14 16.41 -31.56
N LEU A 255 9.05 15.78 -31.11
CA LEU A 255 8.07 16.39 -30.22
C LEU A 255 8.36 15.90 -28.80
N TYR A 256 8.57 16.83 -27.87
CA TYR A 256 8.90 16.52 -26.49
C TYR A 256 7.95 17.21 -25.53
N PHE A 257 7.51 16.46 -24.53
CA PHE A 257 6.53 16.89 -23.54
C PHE A 257 7.18 16.83 -22.15
N ASN A 258 7.51 18.00 -21.59
CA ASN A 258 8.06 18.13 -20.25
C ASN A 258 7.00 18.15 -19.14
N ASN A 259 5.72 18.17 -19.51
CA ASN A 259 4.56 18.07 -18.63
C ASN A 259 3.78 16.76 -18.91
N TYR A 260 4.50 15.64 -18.96
CA TYR A 260 3.95 14.30 -19.12
C TYR A 260 4.09 13.53 -17.81
N TYR A 261 3.01 12.90 -17.36
CA TYR A 261 2.93 12.27 -16.05
C TYR A 261 2.61 10.79 -16.19
N GLN A 262 3.29 9.96 -15.41
CA GLN A 262 2.99 8.53 -15.33
C GLN A 262 1.60 8.29 -14.73
N GLN A 263 0.87 7.32 -15.29
CA GLN A 263 -0.45 6.89 -14.81
C GLN A 263 -0.37 5.43 -14.37
N ILE A 264 0.31 5.17 -13.25
CA ILE A 264 0.57 3.81 -12.75
C ILE A 264 -0.14 3.57 -11.42
N GLY A 265 -0.54 2.31 -11.19
CA GLY A 265 -1.05 1.81 -9.92
C GLY A 265 0.03 1.00 -9.21
N ARG A 266 -0.32 -0.19 -8.72
CA ARG A 266 0.61 -1.07 -7.98
C ARG A 266 1.50 -1.93 -8.88
N GLY A 267 1.24 -1.99 -10.18
CA GLY A 267 1.99 -2.80 -11.14
C GLY A 267 3.22 -2.10 -11.75
N ASN A 268 3.39 -0.79 -11.53
CA ASN A 268 4.49 0.01 -12.08
C ASN A 268 4.66 -0.20 -13.60
N THR A 269 5.69 -0.95 -14.03
CA THR A 269 6.02 -1.26 -15.42
C THR A 269 4.84 -1.88 -16.17
N SER A 270 4.12 -2.84 -15.57
CA SER A 270 2.96 -3.47 -16.24
C SER A 270 1.81 -2.49 -16.48
N ASP A 271 1.66 -1.53 -15.57
CA ASP A 271 0.60 -0.53 -15.64
C ASP A 271 0.91 0.52 -16.72
N ALA A 272 2.19 0.91 -16.85
CA ALA A 272 2.66 1.80 -17.92
C ALA A 272 2.45 1.20 -19.32
N GLU A 273 2.75 -0.10 -19.48
CA GLU A 273 2.50 -0.84 -20.71
C GLU A 273 1.00 -0.90 -21.03
N PHE A 274 0.17 -1.17 -20.02
CA PHE A 274 -1.26 -1.28 -20.19
C PHE A 274 -1.92 0.03 -20.60
N VAL A 275 -1.60 1.13 -19.91
CA VAL A 275 -2.14 2.46 -20.23
C VAL A 275 -1.73 2.87 -21.63
N SER A 276 -0.46 2.67 -21.99
CA SER A 276 0.09 3.06 -23.29
C SER A 276 -0.54 2.27 -24.45
N ASN A 277 -0.85 0.98 -24.23
CA ASN A 277 -1.43 0.13 -25.27
C ASN A 277 -2.96 0.19 -25.32
N ASN A 278 -3.65 0.47 -24.22
CA ASN A 278 -5.12 0.34 -24.15
C ASN A 278 -5.84 1.66 -23.87
N SER A 279 -5.12 2.73 -23.50
CA SER A 279 -5.70 4.01 -23.11
C SER A 279 -6.73 3.90 -21.97
N LEU A 280 -6.49 2.97 -21.05
CA LEU A 280 -7.33 2.71 -19.87
C LEU A 280 -6.48 2.83 -18.61
N TYR A 281 -7.07 3.33 -17.52
CA TYR A 281 -6.39 3.38 -16.22
C TYR A 281 -6.11 1.97 -15.69
N PRO A 282 -4.99 1.76 -14.98
CA PRO A 282 -4.67 0.50 -14.35
C PRO A 282 -5.50 0.28 -13.07
N SER A 283 -5.42 -0.92 -12.50
CA SER A 283 -6.02 -1.20 -11.19
C SER A 283 -5.25 -0.52 -10.06
N ASN A 284 -5.98 -0.01 -9.06
CA ASN A 284 -5.41 0.58 -7.85
C ASN A 284 -5.05 -0.48 -6.78
N GLU A 285 -5.49 -1.73 -6.95
CA GLU A 285 -5.45 -2.77 -5.91
C GLU A 285 -4.36 -3.82 -6.14
N VAL A 286 -4.15 -4.21 -7.40
CA VAL A 286 -3.16 -5.20 -7.82
C VAL A 286 -2.63 -4.83 -9.22
N SER A 287 -1.50 -5.40 -9.64
CA SER A 287 -0.99 -5.22 -11.01
C SER A 287 -2.06 -5.60 -12.04
N VAL A 288 -2.14 -4.80 -13.11
CA VAL A 288 -3.12 -4.99 -14.19
C VAL A 288 -3.01 -6.36 -14.88
N TYR A 289 -1.80 -6.93 -14.97
CA TYR A 289 -1.55 -8.25 -15.54
C TYR A 289 -2.11 -9.40 -14.71
N LYS A 290 -2.47 -9.14 -13.45
CA LYS A 290 -3.21 -10.08 -12.60
C LYS A 290 -4.69 -9.76 -12.55
N ALA A 291 -5.02 -8.47 -12.37
CA ALA A 291 -6.40 -8.03 -12.23
C ALA A 291 -7.27 -8.48 -13.41
N TYR A 292 -6.72 -8.38 -14.61
CA TYR A 292 -7.45 -8.52 -15.86
C TYR A 292 -6.75 -9.45 -16.84
N ALA A 293 -6.02 -10.45 -16.32
CA ALA A 293 -5.27 -11.41 -17.14
C ALA A 293 -6.14 -12.09 -18.21
N ASP A 294 -7.39 -12.38 -17.86
CA ASP A 294 -8.34 -13.10 -18.70
C ASP A 294 -9.25 -12.18 -19.54
N ASN A 295 -9.07 -10.86 -19.45
CA ASN A 295 -9.87 -9.92 -20.22
C ASN A 295 -9.42 -9.85 -21.68
N THR A 296 -10.39 -9.57 -22.56
CA THR A 296 -10.10 -9.20 -23.95
C THR A 296 -10.00 -7.68 -24.05
N PHE A 297 -8.90 -7.18 -24.60
CA PHE A 297 -8.67 -5.76 -24.80
C PHE A 297 -8.59 -5.39 -26.28
N TYR A 298 -9.18 -4.25 -26.62
CA TYR A 298 -9.10 -3.66 -27.95
C TYR A 298 -8.20 -2.41 -27.92
N GLY A 299 -6.90 -2.64 -27.89
CA GLY A 299 -5.87 -1.61 -27.80
C GLY A 299 -5.13 -1.34 -29.11
N LEU A 300 -4.13 -0.46 -29.03
CA LEU A 300 -3.26 -0.03 -30.11
C LEU A 300 -2.70 -1.19 -30.96
N PRO A 301 -2.18 -2.31 -30.39
CA PRO A 301 -1.67 -3.40 -31.20
C PRO A 301 -2.74 -4.07 -32.08
N TRP A 302 -3.97 -4.18 -31.58
CA TRP A 302 -5.09 -4.76 -32.34
C TRP A 302 -5.57 -3.81 -33.44
N ILE A 303 -5.73 -2.53 -33.11
CA ILE A 303 -6.09 -1.48 -34.07
C ILE A 303 -5.08 -1.44 -35.24
N LEU A 304 -3.78 -1.51 -34.96
CA LEU A 304 -2.75 -1.53 -35.99
C LEU A 304 -2.77 -2.83 -36.84
N ARG A 305 -3.07 -3.98 -36.23
CA ARG A 305 -3.20 -5.25 -36.96
C ARG A 305 -4.34 -5.21 -37.98
N GLU A 306 -5.47 -4.58 -37.63
CA GLU A 306 -6.57 -4.37 -38.59
C GLU A 306 -6.15 -3.49 -39.78
N GLN A 307 -5.14 -2.63 -39.60
CA GLN A 307 -4.53 -1.82 -40.67
C GLN A 307 -3.36 -2.52 -41.38
N GLY A 308 -3.15 -3.83 -41.16
CA GLY A 308 -2.14 -4.63 -41.83
C GLY A 308 -0.74 -4.64 -41.19
N TYR A 309 -0.59 -4.08 -39.98
CA TYR A 309 0.69 -4.12 -39.27
C TYR A 309 0.90 -5.44 -38.51
N THR A 310 2.15 -5.80 -38.28
CA THR A 310 2.52 -6.88 -37.35
C THR A 310 3.06 -6.26 -36.05
N ALA A 311 2.54 -6.72 -34.91
CA ALA A 311 2.95 -6.22 -33.59
C ALA A 311 3.85 -7.23 -32.88
N TRP A 312 4.99 -6.76 -32.40
CA TRP A 312 5.99 -7.53 -31.64
C TRP A 312 6.33 -6.80 -30.34
N VAL A 313 6.65 -7.57 -29.30
CA VAL A 313 7.14 -7.05 -28.01
C VAL A 313 8.47 -7.74 -27.73
N PHE A 314 9.44 -6.96 -27.24
CA PHE A 314 10.77 -7.44 -26.87
C PHE A 314 11.06 -7.00 -25.43
N HIS A 315 11.38 -7.96 -24.57
CA HIS A 315 11.82 -7.74 -23.19
C HIS A 315 12.88 -8.80 -22.87
N GLY A 316 13.94 -8.42 -22.15
CA GLY A 316 15.13 -9.25 -21.91
C GLY A 316 15.42 -9.43 -20.45
#